data_AF-A0AAJ0HTB3-F1
#
_entry.id   AF-A0AAJ0HTB3-F1
#
_cell.length_a   1.000
_cell.length_b   1.000
_cell.length_c   1.000
_cell.angle_alpha   90.00
_cell.angle_beta   90.00
_cell.angle_gamma   90.00
#
_symmetry.space_group_name_H-M   'P 1'
#
loop_
_entity.id
_entity.type
_entity.pdbx_description
1 polymer ?
#
loop_
_entity_poly.entity_id
_entity_poly.type
_entity_poly.pdbx_seq_one_letter_code
_entity_poly.pdbx_strand_id
1 'polypeptide(L)'
;MRFIKSFTTGLVTALLATSAFGELTQLVRSPEHHGLSVRAPKGLGADPGNKKRADYVKFCAKAQKKKGKRDLDVEERELVIRTKPAGYADVQPGSAKAQKKSDKGLFSDGFGTCVGIGFVGTPPASKPDGITRILMHLSLGSNWADIDKQFRNLEDAVEDAKLTSTRAVLFTIDTRASNPELSDADLKGEAANLELDYAAIFRALKNIAGSVTRTYHPFSNVGEMQIDPDNRITWKNS
;
A
#
# COMPACT_ATOMS: atom_id res chain seq x y z
N MET A 1 32.99 25.87 61.25
CA MET A 1 31.85 26.65 60.70
C MET A 1 31.47 26.03 59.36
N ARG A 2 30.39 25.25 59.32
CA ARG A 2 29.05 25.59 58.76
C ARG A 2 29.08 25.61 57.22
N PHE A 3 28.72 24.52 56.54
CA PHE A 3 27.36 24.05 56.20
C PHE A 3 26.52 25.06 55.40
N ILE A 4 26.42 24.83 54.08
CA ILE A 4 25.21 24.99 53.25
C ILE A 4 25.32 23.85 52.20
N LYS A 5 24.71 22.68 52.36
CA LYS A 5 23.30 22.28 52.21
C LYS A 5 22.72 22.46 50.79
N SER A 6 22.41 21.30 50.21
CA SER A 6 21.25 21.01 49.35
C SER A 6 21.36 21.32 47.86
N PHE A 7 21.72 20.30 47.07
CA PHE A 7 20.99 19.93 45.85
C PHE A 7 21.19 18.42 45.54
N THR A 8 20.75 17.58 46.47
CA THR A 8 20.03 16.34 46.13
C THR A 8 18.66 16.79 45.62
N THR A 9 18.20 16.51 44.41
CA THR A 9 17.53 15.27 44.03
C THR A 9 17.16 15.45 42.55
N GLY A 10 17.66 14.61 41.64
CA GLY A 10 17.31 14.75 40.22
C GLY A 10 18.15 13.95 39.22
N LEU A 11 19.20 13.25 39.67
CA LEU A 11 20.08 12.48 38.77
C LEU A 11 20.06 10.96 39.00
N VAL A 12 19.06 10.44 39.72
CA VAL A 12 18.95 8.98 40.01
C VAL A 12 17.70 8.35 39.36
N THR A 13 16.88 9.11 38.63
CA THR A 13 15.73 8.54 37.89
C THR A 13 16.03 8.27 36.41
N ALA A 14 17.24 8.55 35.92
CA ALA A 14 17.61 8.37 34.51
C ALA A 14 18.44 7.10 34.23
N LEU A 15 18.69 6.24 35.21
CA LEU A 15 19.51 5.02 35.06
C LEU A 15 18.81 3.71 35.45
N LEU A 16 17.48 3.73 35.60
CA LEU A 16 16.64 2.55 35.84
C LEU A 16 15.57 2.30 34.76
N ALA A 17 15.68 2.94 33.59
CA ALA A 17 14.80 2.70 32.45
C ALA A 17 15.47 1.94 31.28
N THR A 18 16.70 1.44 31.47
CA THR A 18 17.50 0.77 30.42
C THR A 18 17.86 -0.68 30.73
N SER A 19 17.30 -1.29 31.78
CA SER A 19 17.65 -2.66 32.19
C SER A 19 16.44 -3.48 32.63
N ALA A 20 15.42 -3.58 31.78
CA ALA A 20 14.38 -4.59 31.90
C ALA A 20 14.15 -5.23 30.53
N PHE A 21 14.69 -6.45 30.40
CA PHE A 21 14.37 -7.45 29.36
C PHE A 21 15.06 -7.30 27.99
N GLY A 22 16.39 -7.15 28.04
CA GLY A 22 17.26 -7.94 27.17
C GLY A 22 17.87 -9.07 27.99
N GLU A 23 17.29 -10.26 27.94
CA GLU A 23 17.97 -11.57 28.05
C GLU A 23 16.93 -12.70 28.07
N LEU A 24 16.75 -13.30 26.90
CA LEU A 24 16.58 -14.75 26.75
C LEU A 24 17.04 -15.08 25.33
N THR A 25 18.36 -15.00 25.17
CA THR A 25 19.10 -15.62 24.09
C THR A 25 18.94 -17.14 24.13
N GLN A 26 18.91 -17.74 22.93
CA GLN A 26 19.17 -19.15 22.62
C GLN A 26 18.09 -20.18 23.00
N LEU A 27 17.25 -20.50 22.01
CA LEU A 27 16.84 -21.89 21.78
C LEU A 27 17.00 -22.23 20.29
N VAL A 28 18.09 -22.96 20.03
CA VAL A 28 18.20 -24.07 19.06
C VAL A 28 17.92 -23.75 17.59
N ARG A 29 19.01 -23.48 16.85
CA ARG A 29 19.16 -24.02 15.50
C ARG A 29 19.12 -25.54 15.60
N SER A 30 18.02 -26.16 15.19
CA SER A 30 17.99 -27.59 14.86
C SER A 30 18.28 -27.75 13.37
N PRO A 31 19.22 -28.60 12.96
CA PRO A 31 19.64 -28.74 11.58
C PRO A 31 18.93 -29.91 10.88
N GLU A 32 17.60 -29.98 10.86
CA GLU A 32 16.91 -31.00 10.03
C GLU A 32 15.61 -30.47 9.42
N HIS A 33 15.47 -30.78 8.13
CA HIS A 33 14.31 -30.61 7.28
C HIS A 33 12.96 -30.64 8.00
N HIS A 34 12.12 -29.63 7.79
CA HIS A 34 10.69 -29.78 7.47
C HIS A 34 10.17 -28.49 6.86
N GLY A 35 9.48 -28.61 5.71
CA GLY A 35 8.93 -27.48 4.97
C GLY A 35 8.03 -26.60 5.82
N LEU A 36 8.32 -25.29 5.80
CA LEU A 36 7.43 -24.25 6.28
C LEU A 36 6.21 -24.17 5.34
N SER A 37 5.31 -25.15 5.49
CA SER A 37 3.91 -25.00 5.14
C SER A 37 3.31 -23.95 6.07
N VAL A 38 3.48 -22.68 5.73
CA VAL A 38 2.66 -21.62 6.31
C VAL A 38 1.24 -21.86 5.79
N ARG A 39 0.40 -22.46 6.65
CA ARG A 39 -1.03 -22.55 6.39
C ARG A 39 -1.54 -21.13 6.17
N ALA A 40 -1.96 -20.82 4.95
CA ALA A 40 -2.80 -19.68 4.67
C ALA A 40 -3.91 -19.62 5.73
N PRO A 41 -4.23 -18.44 6.29
CA PRO A 41 -5.34 -18.33 7.23
C PRO A 41 -6.58 -18.90 6.56
N LYS A 42 -7.09 -20.01 7.10
CA LYS A 42 -8.37 -20.60 6.70
C LYS A 42 -9.43 -19.52 6.88
N GLY A 43 -9.95 -19.00 5.77
CA GLY A 43 -11.14 -18.16 5.72
C GLY A 43 -10.91 -16.66 5.85
N LEU A 44 -10.36 -16.02 4.82
CA LEU A 44 -10.92 -14.74 4.36
C LEU A 44 -12.27 -15.08 3.73
N GLY A 45 -13.30 -15.25 4.57
CA GLY A 45 -14.61 -15.74 4.16
C GLY A 45 -15.19 -14.92 3.00
N ALA A 46 -15.24 -15.52 1.83
CA ALA A 46 -16.10 -15.07 0.77
C ALA A 46 -17.54 -15.31 1.21
N ASP A 47 -18.30 -14.24 1.42
CA ASP A 47 -19.75 -14.36 1.31
C ASP A 47 -20.09 -14.37 -0.20
N PRO A 48 -20.49 -15.52 -0.80
CA PRO A 48 -20.68 -15.64 -2.24
C PRO A 48 -21.99 -15.01 -2.73
N GLY A 49 -22.79 -14.43 -1.83
CA GLY A 49 -24.22 -14.25 -2.02
C GLY A 49 -24.72 -12.92 -2.59
N ASN A 50 -23.89 -11.94 -2.95
CA ASN A 50 -24.42 -10.63 -3.35
C ASN A 50 -24.21 -10.33 -4.84
N LYS A 51 -25.24 -10.60 -5.66
CA LYS A 51 -25.29 -10.26 -7.11
C LYS A 51 -25.00 -8.78 -7.40
N LYS A 52 -25.09 -7.89 -6.40
CA LYS A 52 -24.63 -6.49 -6.52
C LYS A 52 -23.13 -6.35 -6.76
N ARG A 53 -22.30 -7.33 -6.36
CA ARG A 53 -20.82 -7.27 -6.44
C ARG A 53 -20.29 -7.18 -7.88
N ALA A 54 -21.03 -7.71 -8.85
CA ALA A 54 -20.66 -7.70 -10.28
C ALA A 54 -20.83 -6.31 -10.96
N ASP A 55 -21.70 -5.44 -10.43
CA ASP A 55 -21.91 -4.10 -11.00
C ASP A 55 -20.85 -3.07 -10.55
N TYR A 56 -20.11 -3.35 -9.47
CA TYR A 56 -19.01 -2.47 -8.97
C TYR A 56 -17.77 -2.47 -9.88
N VAL A 57 -17.69 -3.42 -10.82
CA VAL A 57 -16.53 -3.70 -11.69
C VAL A 57 -16.28 -2.60 -12.74
N LYS A 58 -17.24 -1.72 -13.01
CA LYS A 58 -17.16 -0.71 -14.09
C LYS A 58 -16.42 0.61 -13.73
N PHE A 59 -15.83 0.72 -12.54
CA PHE A 59 -15.42 2.01 -11.96
C PHE A 59 -13.90 2.30 -11.90
N CYS A 60 -13.04 1.51 -12.54
CA CYS A 60 -11.62 1.91 -12.66
C CYS A 60 -11.33 2.89 -13.83
N ALA A 61 -12.36 3.35 -14.57
CA ALA A 61 -12.18 4.20 -15.75
C ALA A 61 -13.03 5.47 -15.84
N LYS A 62 -13.94 5.76 -14.90
CA LYS A 62 -14.81 6.96 -14.95
C LYS A 62 -15.03 7.50 -13.55
N ALA A 63 -14.64 8.74 -13.24
CA ALA A 63 -15.05 9.41 -12.00
C ALA A 63 -16.59 9.55 -11.95
N GLN A 64 -17.22 9.46 -10.76
CA GLN A 64 -18.66 9.71 -10.64
C GLN A 64 -18.92 11.20 -10.87
N LYS A 65 -19.43 11.56 -12.06
CA LYS A 65 -20.00 12.90 -12.30
C LYS A 65 -21.22 13.05 -11.40
N LYS A 66 -21.19 13.99 -10.46
CA LYS A 66 -22.37 14.38 -9.67
C LYS A 66 -23.56 14.63 -10.59
N LYS A 67 -24.65 13.90 -10.40
CA LYS A 67 -25.92 14.12 -11.11
C LYS A 67 -26.59 15.39 -10.60
N GLY A 68 -26.18 16.53 -11.16
CA GLY A 68 -26.86 17.81 -11.03
C GLY A 68 -26.97 18.45 -12.40
N LYS A 69 -28.20 18.51 -12.94
CA LYS A 69 -28.53 19.07 -14.25
C LYS A 69 -27.77 20.37 -14.56
N ARG A 70 -27.00 20.35 -15.64
CA ARG A 70 -26.88 21.44 -16.61
C ARG A 70 -26.40 20.81 -17.91
N ASP A 71 -27.27 20.85 -18.91
CA ASP A 71 -26.87 20.72 -20.31
C ASP A 71 -25.87 21.84 -20.56
N LEU A 72 -24.59 21.48 -20.55
CA LEU A 72 -23.52 22.29 -21.07
C LEU A 72 -22.75 21.35 -21.96
N ASP A 73 -22.63 21.73 -23.22
CA ASP A 73 -21.66 21.23 -24.17
C ASP A 73 -20.30 21.15 -23.45
N VAL A 74 -19.97 19.99 -22.92
CA VAL A 74 -18.65 19.72 -22.38
C VAL A 74 -17.80 19.47 -23.60
N GLU A 75 -17.34 20.56 -24.20
CA GLU A 75 -16.10 20.59 -24.98
C GLU A 75 -15.10 19.61 -24.34
N GLU A 76 -14.31 18.94 -25.18
CA GLU A 76 -13.09 18.17 -24.92
C GLU A 76 -12.03 18.87 -24.03
N ARG A 77 -12.42 19.81 -23.18
CA ARG A 77 -11.59 20.48 -22.19
C ARG A 77 -11.45 19.58 -20.96
N GLU A 78 -10.21 19.15 -20.77
CA GLU A 78 -9.67 18.44 -19.61
C GLU A 78 -9.74 16.90 -19.64
N LEU A 79 -9.50 16.30 -20.80
CA LEU A 79 -8.54 15.18 -20.84
C LEU A 79 -7.14 15.79 -20.67
N VAL A 80 -6.76 16.16 -19.43
CA VAL A 80 -5.37 16.51 -19.14
C VAL A 80 -4.56 15.28 -19.52
N ILE A 81 -3.76 15.39 -20.59
CA ILE A 81 -2.84 14.34 -21.03
C ILE A 81 -1.83 14.16 -19.89
N ARG A 82 -2.11 13.20 -19.00
CA ARG A 82 -1.26 12.80 -17.89
C ARG A 82 -0.01 12.21 -18.48
N THR A 83 1.03 13.03 -18.55
CA THR A 83 2.25 12.63 -19.23
C THR A 83 3.09 11.86 -18.24
N LYS A 84 3.06 10.53 -18.35
CA LYS A 84 4.02 9.63 -17.71
C LYS A 84 5.42 10.24 -17.80
N PRO A 85 6.18 10.35 -16.69
CA PRO A 85 7.52 10.91 -16.74
C PRO A 85 8.41 10.19 -17.76
N ALA A 86 9.26 10.94 -18.45
CA ALA A 86 10.08 10.40 -19.53
C ALA A 86 10.93 9.20 -19.07
N GLY A 87 10.84 8.09 -19.80
CA GLY A 87 11.58 6.87 -19.51
C GLY A 87 11.00 5.98 -18.40
N TYR A 88 9.96 6.40 -17.68
CA TYR A 88 9.33 5.56 -16.67
C TYR A 88 8.60 4.38 -17.32
N ALA A 89 8.66 3.23 -16.66
CA ALA A 89 7.86 2.07 -17.04
C ALA A 89 6.44 2.25 -16.48
N ASP A 90 5.48 2.04 -17.38
CA ASP A 90 4.07 2.21 -17.09
C ASP A 90 3.47 0.92 -16.52
N VAL A 91 2.73 1.04 -15.42
CA VAL A 91 2.06 -0.07 -14.73
C VAL A 91 0.56 0.06 -14.98
N GLN A 92 0.04 -0.85 -15.79
CA GLN A 92 -1.35 -0.84 -16.23
C GLN A 92 -2.29 -1.41 -15.15
N PRO A 93 -3.57 -1.03 -15.14
CA PRO A 93 -4.57 -1.63 -14.26
C PRO A 93 -4.57 -3.15 -14.34
N GLY A 94 -4.58 -3.82 -13.18
CA GLY A 94 -4.50 -5.28 -13.06
C GLY A 94 -3.10 -5.88 -13.17
N SER A 95 -2.04 -5.06 -13.15
CA SER A 95 -0.66 -5.52 -13.31
C SER A 95 0.27 -5.05 -12.19
N ALA A 96 1.41 -5.73 -12.07
CA ALA A 96 2.53 -5.34 -11.22
C ALA A 96 3.81 -5.32 -12.06
N LYS A 97 4.72 -4.39 -11.77
CA LYS A 97 6.07 -4.37 -12.34
C LYS A 97 7.11 -4.17 -11.25
N ALA A 98 8.18 -4.94 -11.36
CA ALA A 98 9.38 -4.80 -10.55
C ALA A 98 10.50 -4.17 -11.37
N GLN A 99 11.32 -3.34 -10.73
CA GLN A 99 12.46 -2.70 -11.36
C GLN A 99 13.67 -2.66 -10.42
N LYS A 100 14.84 -2.58 -11.03
CA LYS A 100 16.12 -2.39 -10.35
C LYS A 100 16.44 -0.91 -10.19
N LYS A 101 17.46 -0.60 -9.38
CA LYS A 101 17.85 0.78 -9.10
C LYS A 101 18.25 1.58 -10.35
N SER A 102 18.88 0.92 -11.32
CA SER A 102 19.35 1.56 -12.56
C SER A 102 18.22 1.92 -13.54
N ASP A 103 16.99 1.45 -13.31
CA ASP A 103 15.85 1.83 -14.13
C ASP A 103 15.31 3.21 -13.76
N LYS A 104 14.67 3.88 -14.73
CA LYS A 104 14.17 5.25 -14.58
C LYS A 104 13.01 5.42 -13.60
N GLY A 105 12.29 4.34 -13.25
CA GLY A 105 11.17 4.41 -12.32
C GLY A 105 9.89 3.79 -12.86
N LEU A 106 8.92 3.67 -11.96
CA LEU A 106 7.60 3.09 -12.20
C LEU A 106 6.54 4.18 -12.08
N PHE A 107 5.55 4.17 -12.96
CA PHE A 107 4.42 5.10 -12.96
C PHE A 107 3.13 4.34 -13.19
N SER A 108 2.06 4.78 -12.55
CA SER A 108 0.69 4.37 -12.82
C SER A 108 -0.24 5.54 -12.54
N ASP A 109 -1.29 5.67 -13.33
CA ASP A 109 -2.39 6.59 -13.10
C ASP A 109 -3.73 5.85 -13.05
N GLY A 110 -4.81 6.60 -12.92
CA GLY A 110 -6.16 6.05 -13.04
C GLY A 110 -6.60 5.24 -11.81
N PHE A 111 -6.03 5.49 -10.64
CA PHE A 111 -6.51 4.89 -9.39
C PHE A 111 -7.87 5.49 -9.04
N GLY A 112 -8.96 4.93 -9.56
CA GLY A 112 -10.32 5.18 -9.10
C GLY A 112 -10.58 4.35 -7.84
N THR A 113 -11.48 3.37 -7.92
CA THR A 113 -11.68 2.39 -6.83
C THR A 113 -10.55 1.35 -6.74
N CYS A 114 -9.72 1.28 -7.77
CA CYS A 114 -8.50 0.49 -7.85
C CYS A 114 -7.50 0.85 -6.73
N VAL A 115 -6.62 -0.09 -6.39
CA VAL A 115 -5.61 0.06 -5.32
C VAL A 115 -4.22 0.24 -5.91
N GLY A 116 -3.52 1.29 -5.48
CA GLY A 116 -2.10 1.48 -5.76
C GLY A 116 -1.24 0.93 -4.64
N ILE A 117 -0.25 0.09 -4.99
CA ILE A 117 0.74 -0.41 -4.03
C ILE A 117 2.11 -0.07 -4.56
N GLY A 118 2.79 0.86 -3.89
CA GLY A 118 4.20 1.11 -4.09
C GLY A 118 5.01 0.39 -3.03
N PHE A 119 5.96 -0.44 -3.41
CA PHE A 119 6.82 -1.20 -2.52
C PHE A 119 8.28 -0.94 -2.87
N VAL A 120 9.12 -0.65 -1.88
CA VAL A 120 10.56 -0.50 -2.08
C VAL A 120 11.35 -1.18 -0.97
N GLY A 121 12.57 -1.57 -1.30
CA GLY A 121 13.50 -2.17 -0.36
C GLY A 121 14.95 -2.05 -0.82
N THR A 122 15.85 -2.51 0.04
CA THR A 122 17.29 -2.52 -0.18
C THR A 122 17.70 -3.94 -0.60
N PRO A 123 18.31 -4.12 -1.78
CA PRO A 123 18.80 -5.43 -2.20
C PRO A 123 20.01 -5.84 -1.36
N PRO A 124 20.34 -7.14 -1.29
CA PRO A 124 21.52 -7.58 -0.55
C PRO A 124 22.81 -7.04 -1.19
N ALA A 125 23.85 -6.83 -0.38
CA ALA A 125 25.15 -6.35 -0.85
C ALA A 125 25.80 -7.26 -1.92
N SER A 126 25.42 -8.54 -1.97
CA SER A 126 25.87 -9.50 -2.99
C SER A 126 25.19 -9.33 -4.36
N LYS A 127 24.09 -8.57 -4.43
CA LYS A 127 23.36 -8.26 -5.67
C LYS A 127 22.88 -6.79 -5.67
N PRO A 128 23.80 -5.81 -5.67
CA PRO A 128 23.44 -4.39 -5.51
C PRO A 128 22.56 -3.85 -6.66
N ASP A 129 22.63 -4.47 -7.84
CA ASP A 129 21.83 -4.13 -9.02
C ASP A 129 20.50 -4.91 -9.12
N GLY A 130 20.09 -5.58 -8.05
CA GLY A 130 18.84 -6.32 -7.98
C GLY A 130 17.59 -5.43 -8.04
N ILE A 131 16.42 -6.08 -8.01
CA ILE A 131 15.14 -5.39 -7.84
C ILE A 131 15.22 -4.52 -6.58
N THR A 132 14.65 -3.31 -6.63
CA THR A 132 14.57 -2.42 -5.45
C THR A 132 13.19 -1.80 -5.28
N ARG A 133 12.34 -1.88 -6.31
CA ARG A 133 11.03 -1.27 -6.34
C ARG A 133 10.03 -2.13 -7.09
N ILE A 134 8.79 -2.13 -6.61
CA ILE A 134 7.66 -2.80 -7.22
C ILE A 134 6.47 -1.83 -7.14
N LEU A 135 5.79 -1.62 -8.26
CA LEU A 135 4.54 -0.86 -8.32
C LEU A 135 3.46 -1.79 -8.85
N MET A 136 2.33 -1.82 -8.17
CA MET A 136 1.18 -2.63 -8.53
C MET A 136 -0.07 -1.75 -8.60
N HIS A 137 -0.83 -1.94 -9.68
CA HIS A 137 -2.14 -1.36 -9.87
C HIS A 137 -3.17 -2.48 -9.81
N LEU A 138 -3.80 -2.63 -8.66
CA LEU A 138 -4.72 -3.72 -8.39
C LEU A 138 -6.16 -3.29 -8.67
N SER A 139 -6.81 -4.00 -9.61
CA SER A 139 -8.24 -3.84 -9.86
C SER A 139 -9.04 -4.74 -8.91
N LEU A 140 -9.89 -4.12 -8.08
CA LEU A 140 -10.80 -4.85 -7.18
C LEU A 140 -11.99 -5.49 -7.92
N GLY A 141 -12.15 -5.19 -9.22
CA GLY A 141 -13.12 -5.85 -10.08
C GLY A 141 -12.67 -7.21 -10.61
N SER A 142 -11.41 -7.58 -10.38
CA SER A 142 -10.89 -8.92 -10.69
C SER A 142 -11.43 -9.97 -9.72
N ASN A 143 -11.41 -11.24 -10.11
CA ASN A 143 -11.78 -12.30 -9.16
C ASN A 143 -10.77 -12.32 -7.98
N TRP A 144 -11.20 -12.75 -6.79
CA TRP A 144 -10.30 -12.78 -5.62
C TRP A 144 -9.06 -13.67 -5.85
N ALA A 145 -9.16 -14.71 -6.67
CA ALA A 145 -8.01 -15.55 -6.99
C ALA A 145 -6.91 -14.77 -7.76
N ASP A 146 -7.28 -13.80 -8.60
CA ASP A 146 -6.35 -12.94 -9.32
C ASP A 146 -5.66 -11.98 -8.35
N ILE A 147 -6.40 -11.39 -7.41
CA ILE A 147 -5.82 -10.52 -6.37
C ILE A 147 -4.82 -11.31 -5.52
N ASP A 148 -5.22 -12.49 -5.05
CA ASP A 148 -4.38 -13.39 -4.25
C ASP A 148 -3.13 -13.83 -5.02
N LYS A 149 -3.25 -14.10 -6.33
CA LYS A 149 -2.11 -14.38 -7.21
C LYS A 149 -1.16 -13.17 -7.32
N GLN A 150 -1.68 -11.95 -7.49
CA GLN A 150 -0.82 -10.75 -7.55
C GLN A 150 -0.09 -10.50 -6.24
N PHE A 151 -0.72 -10.79 -5.09
CA PHE A 151 -0.07 -10.72 -3.79
C PHE A 151 1.03 -11.77 -3.63
N ARG A 152 0.78 -13.03 -4.02
CA ARG A 152 1.83 -14.06 -4.02
C ARG A 152 3.00 -13.67 -4.91
N ASN A 153 2.75 -13.16 -6.11
CA ASN A 153 3.82 -12.68 -6.99
C ASN A 153 4.65 -11.55 -6.36
N LEU A 154 4.02 -10.69 -5.55
CA LEU A 154 4.72 -9.65 -4.79
C LEU A 154 5.58 -10.27 -3.68
N GLU A 155 5.04 -11.22 -2.91
CA GLU A 155 5.79 -11.96 -1.89
C GLU A 155 7.00 -12.67 -2.48
N ASP A 156 6.79 -13.45 -3.54
CA ASP A 156 7.85 -14.16 -4.27
C ASP A 156 8.92 -13.19 -4.77
N ALA A 157 8.53 -12.05 -5.37
CA ALA A 157 9.48 -11.06 -5.87
C ALA A 157 10.31 -10.41 -4.75
N VAL A 158 9.71 -10.19 -3.56
CA VAL A 158 10.40 -9.64 -2.38
C VAL A 158 11.38 -10.67 -1.80
N GLU A 159 10.97 -11.93 -1.71
CA GLU A 159 11.78 -13.03 -1.20
C GLU A 159 12.95 -13.37 -2.14
N ASP A 160 12.68 -13.54 -3.44
CA ASP A 160 13.68 -13.84 -4.47
C ASP A 160 14.75 -12.75 -4.57
N ALA A 161 14.33 -11.49 -4.48
CA ALA A 161 15.23 -10.34 -4.47
C ALA A 161 15.92 -10.13 -3.11
N LYS A 162 15.52 -10.88 -2.07
CA LYS A 162 16.04 -10.79 -0.69
C LYS A 162 16.04 -9.34 -0.18
N LEU A 163 14.95 -8.61 -0.42
CA LEU A 163 14.86 -7.21 -0.04
C LEU A 163 14.86 -7.07 1.48
N THR A 164 15.61 -6.08 1.96
CA THR A 164 15.67 -5.67 3.36
C THR A 164 15.20 -4.23 3.52
N SER A 165 14.98 -3.76 4.75
CA SER A 165 14.50 -2.39 5.04
C SER A 165 13.29 -1.99 4.20
N THR A 166 12.34 -2.92 4.07
CA THR A 166 11.20 -2.79 3.17
C THR A 166 10.17 -1.79 3.68
N ARG A 167 9.63 -0.98 2.78
CA ARG A 167 8.51 -0.08 3.05
C ARG A 167 7.52 -0.09 1.90
N ALA A 168 6.24 0.01 2.25
CA ALA A 168 5.16 0.06 1.30
C ALA A 168 4.24 1.27 1.53
N VAL A 169 3.66 1.77 0.45
CA VAL A 169 2.56 2.72 0.47
C VAL A 169 1.36 2.05 -0.18
N LEU A 170 0.25 2.04 0.55
CA LEU A 170 -1.06 1.67 0.06
C LEU A 170 -1.82 2.95 -0.27
N PHE A 171 -2.20 3.12 -1.54
CA PHE A 171 -2.92 4.28 -2.04
C PHE A 171 -4.33 3.85 -2.49
N THR A 172 -5.35 4.42 -1.87
CA THR A 172 -6.76 4.04 -2.08
C THR A 172 -7.66 5.27 -2.14
N ILE A 173 -8.94 5.08 -2.43
CA ILE A 173 -9.95 6.09 -2.12
C ILE A 173 -10.00 6.35 -0.60
N ASP A 174 -10.33 7.59 -0.22
CA ASP A 174 -10.60 8.00 1.15
C ASP A 174 -11.99 7.52 1.62
N THR A 175 -12.02 6.36 2.27
CA THR A 175 -13.19 5.73 2.87
C THR A 175 -13.43 6.14 4.32
N ARG A 176 -12.61 7.05 4.88
CA ARG A 176 -12.69 7.44 6.29
C ARG A 176 -13.95 8.25 6.53
N ALA A 177 -14.55 8.11 7.72
CA ALA A 177 -15.73 8.87 8.12
C ALA A 177 -15.54 10.40 8.08
N SER A 178 -14.28 10.88 8.10
CA SER A 178 -13.93 12.29 7.95
C SER A 178 -14.00 12.81 6.50
N ASN A 179 -14.18 11.95 5.49
CA ASN A 179 -14.30 12.38 4.10
C ASN A 179 -15.67 13.06 3.88
N PRO A 180 -15.70 14.36 3.49
CA PRO A 180 -16.96 15.09 3.27
C PRO A 180 -17.85 14.50 2.16
N GLU A 181 -17.29 13.73 1.22
CA GLU A 181 -18.06 13.08 0.14
C GLU A 181 -18.98 11.97 0.66
N LEU A 182 -18.72 11.43 1.86
CA LEU A 182 -19.57 10.41 2.48
C LEU A 182 -20.85 10.98 3.13
N SER A 183 -21.12 12.26 2.89
CA SER A 183 -22.45 12.85 3.10
C SER A 183 -23.48 12.31 2.10
N ASP A 184 -23.02 11.82 0.94
CA ASP A 184 -23.83 11.07 -0.01
C ASP A 184 -24.03 9.62 0.50
N ALA A 185 -25.29 9.20 0.63
CA ALA A 185 -25.64 7.88 1.16
C ALA A 185 -25.19 6.72 0.27
N ASP A 186 -25.16 6.92 -1.05
CA ASP A 186 -24.71 5.89 -1.99
C ASP A 186 -23.19 5.69 -1.87
N LEU A 187 -22.43 6.80 -1.82
CA LEU A 187 -20.99 6.75 -1.62
C LEU A 187 -20.61 6.18 -0.26
N LYS A 188 -21.40 6.45 0.79
CA LYS A 188 -21.17 5.89 2.12
C LYS A 188 -21.26 4.36 2.13
N GLY A 189 -22.24 3.80 1.43
CA GLY A 189 -22.37 2.34 1.27
C GLY A 189 -21.21 1.74 0.47
N GLU A 190 -20.81 2.40 -0.60
CA GLU A 190 -19.67 1.99 -1.43
C GLU A 190 -18.35 2.03 -0.64
N ALA A 191 -18.11 3.11 0.11
CA ALA A 191 -16.93 3.27 0.95
C ALA A 191 -16.81 2.17 2.02
N ALA A 192 -17.92 1.77 2.64
CA ALA A 192 -17.93 0.70 3.64
C ALA A 192 -17.53 -0.64 3.03
N ASN A 193 -17.96 -0.94 1.80
CA ASN A 193 -17.58 -2.16 1.09
C ASN A 193 -16.10 -2.15 0.70
N LEU A 194 -15.63 -1.04 0.12
CA LEU A 194 -14.23 -0.89 -0.28
C LEU A 194 -13.27 -0.97 0.90
N GLU A 195 -13.65 -0.42 2.05
CA GLU A 195 -12.81 -0.43 3.25
C GLU A 195 -12.48 -1.85 3.74
N LEU A 196 -13.39 -2.81 3.58
CA LEU A 196 -13.13 -4.21 3.96
C LEU A 196 -11.98 -4.80 3.13
N ASP A 197 -12.01 -4.58 1.83
CA ASP A 197 -10.98 -5.07 0.90
C ASP A 197 -9.66 -4.31 1.14
N TYR A 198 -9.70 -2.98 1.31
CA TYR A 198 -8.52 -2.17 1.62
C TYR A 198 -7.86 -2.55 2.96
N ALA A 199 -8.64 -2.83 3.99
CA ALA A 199 -8.13 -3.26 5.29
C ALA A 199 -7.54 -4.68 5.25
N ALA A 200 -8.07 -5.57 4.41
CA ALA A 200 -7.46 -6.88 4.17
C ALA A 200 -6.10 -6.75 3.47
N ILE A 201 -6.05 -5.97 2.39
CA ILE A 201 -4.82 -5.66 1.64
C ILE A 201 -3.77 -5.00 2.55
N PHE A 202 -4.16 -4.02 3.36
CA PHE A 202 -3.25 -3.35 4.28
C PHE A 202 -2.62 -4.31 5.30
N ARG A 203 -3.41 -5.26 5.82
CA ARG A 203 -2.92 -6.31 6.73
C ARG A 203 -1.95 -7.25 6.02
N ALA A 204 -2.25 -7.68 4.80
CA ALA A 204 -1.35 -8.51 4.01
C ALA A 204 0.00 -7.80 3.79
N LEU A 205 -0.03 -6.53 3.38
CA LEU A 205 1.19 -5.74 3.18
C LEU A 205 2.04 -5.60 4.44
N LYS A 206 1.43 -5.52 5.63
CA LYS A 206 2.16 -5.45 6.90
C LYS A 206 2.95 -6.71 7.23
N ASN A 207 2.58 -7.86 6.66
CA ASN A 207 3.32 -9.10 6.84
C ASN A 207 4.56 -9.16 5.94
N ILE A 208 4.57 -8.39 4.84
CA ILE A 208 5.63 -8.40 3.82
C ILE A 208 6.61 -7.23 4.02
N ALA A 209 6.08 -6.05 4.35
CA ALA A 209 6.88 -4.84 4.51
C ALA A 209 7.21 -4.57 5.98
N GLY A 210 8.44 -4.11 6.25
CA GLY A 210 8.82 -3.63 7.58
C GLY A 210 8.02 -2.40 8.03
N SER A 211 7.47 -1.62 7.08
CA SER A 211 6.53 -0.54 7.36
C SER A 211 5.53 -0.35 6.22
N VAL A 212 4.29 0.02 6.55
CA VAL A 212 3.24 0.33 5.56
C VAL A 212 2.55 1.63 5.93
N THR A 213 2.49 2.56 4.98
CA THR A 213 1.70 3.80 5.10
C THR A 213 0.48 3.72 4.21
N ARG A 214 -0.69 4.08 4.74
CA ARG A 214 -1.91 4.21 3.94
C ARG A 214 -2.16 5.67 3.60
N THR A 215 -2.45 5.93 2.33
CA THR A 215 -2.62 7.25 1.72
C THR A 215 -3.87 7.24 0.86
N TYR A 216 -4.47 8.42 0.64
CA TYR A 216 -5.84 8.49 0.14
C TYR A 216 -6.03 9.58 -0.91
N HIS A 217 -6.95 9.34 -1.85
CA HIS A 217 -7.51 10.35 -2.75
C HIS A 217 -9.06 10.38 -2.63
N PRO A 218 -9.72 11.51 -2.95
CA PRO A 218 -11.18 11.59 -2.88
C PRO A 218 -11.85 10.77 -4.01
N PHE A 219 -13.14 10.47 -3.85
CA PHE A 219 -13.98 9.77 -4.85
C PHE A 219 -14.18 10.58 -6.14
N SER A 220 -14.18 11.91 -6.03
CA SER A 220 -14.31 12.83 -7.17
C SER A 220 -13.12 12.81 -8.12
N ASN A 221 -11.98 12.29 -7.68
CA ASN A 221 -10.72 12.29 -8.42
C ASN A 221 -10.23 10.86 -8.66
N VAL A 222 -9.24 10.74 -9.53
CA VAL A 222 -8.46 9.51 -9.65
C VAL A 222 -7.03 9.80 -9.25
N GLY A 223 -6.40 8.83 -8.60
CA GLY A 223 -5.05 8.96 -8.13
C GLY A 223 -3.99 8.65 -9.19
N GLU A 224 -2.77 9.11 -8.92
CA GLU A 224 -1.53 8.73 -9.59
C GLU A 224 -0.50 8.29 -8.56
N MET A 225 0.36 7.35 -8.95
CA MET A 225 1.45 6.87 -8.11
C MET A 225 2.71 6.64 -8.93
N GLN A 226 3.85 7.03 -8.38
CA GLN A 226 5.14 6.80 -9.01
C GLN A 226 6.20 6.40 -7.99
N ILE A 227 7.18 5.62 -8.45
CA ILE A 227 8.40 5.29 -7.72
C ILE A 227 9.60 5.72 -8.56
N ASP A 228 10.37 6.67 -8.05
CA ASP A 228 11.49 7.27 -8.77
C ASP A 228 12.80 6.44 -8.69
N PRO A 229 13.88 6.86 -9.40
CA PRO A 229 15.19 6.21 -9.34
C PRO A 229 15.81 6.09 -7.95
N ASP A 230 15.41 6.95 -7.02
CA ASP A 230 15.89 6.97 -5.64
C ASP A 230 14.98 6.17 -4.70
N ASN A 231 14.06 5.37 -5.28
CA ASN A 231 13.05 4.59 -4.58
C ASN A 231 12.06 5.46 -3.78
N ARG A 232 11.94 6.76 -4.05
CA ARG A 232 10.92 7.60 -3.41
C ARG A 232 9.56 7.26 -4.00
N ILE A 233 8.61 6.95 -3.13
CA ILE A 233 7.22 6.74 -3.52
C ILE A 233 6.51 8.08 -3.40
N THR A 234 5.85 8.52 -4.46
CA THR A 234 5.03 9.73 -4.45
C THR A 234 3.68 9.45 -5.11
N TRP A 235 2.66 10.16 -4.67
CA TRP A 235 1.30 10.05 -5.17
C TRP A 235 0.70 11.43 -5.36
N LYS A 236 -0.28 11.54 -6.24
CA LYS A 236 -1.02 12.78 -6.50
C LYS A 236 -2.51 12.47 -6.62
N ASN A 237 -3.31 13.45 -6.22
CA ASN A 237 -4.74 13.45 -6.48
C ASN A 237 -4.94 14.27 -7.75
N SER A 238 -5.59 13.69 -8.76
CA SER A 238 -5.75 14.29 -10.10
C SER A 238 -7.20 14.46 -10.49
#